data_AF-A0A6A8LSN4-F1
#
_entry.id   AF-A0A6A8LSN4-F1
#
_cell.length_a   1.000
_cell.length_b   1.000
_cell.length_c   1.000
_cell.angle_alpha   90.00
_cell.angle_beta   90.00
_cell.angle_gamma   90.00
#
_symmetry.space_group_name_H-M   'P 1'
#
loop_
_entity.id
_entity.type
_entity.pdbx_description
1 polymer ?
#
loop_
_entity_poly.entity_id
_entity_poly.type
_entity_poly.pdbx_seq_one_letter_code
_entity_poly.pdbx_strand_id
1 'polypeptide(L)'
;KMKSIVITIQKEQNKIIRDTKSDLLFVQGAAGSGKTSAVLQRVAYLLYRYRGNLSSSQVVLFSPNQLFNDYIDQVLPELGEQNMVQMTYYQYSQRRLPKIHVETLQERFDEDNQPLRRKISALKSSLTMFNATTNYSDYLNTAGMRFRDIKYNGEIFFSKKDIKKIYYSFNSNYNLRNRLSATKEKLIKILNSKVGELAKQDSVQKQIQDLSREELNELYGDEPRNFVNGDQELKFLARSYVMKQLRP
;
A
#
# COMPACT_ATOMS: atom_id res chain seq x y z
N LYS A 1 47.54 9.03 -22.78
CA LYS A 1 46.24 8.59 -23.34
C LYS A 1 45.27 8.06 -22.28
N MET A 2 45.65 7.07 -21.44
CA MET A 2 44.78 6.57 -20.35
C MET A 2 44.28 7.63 -19.35
N LYS A 3 45.12 8.58 -18.92
CA LYS A 3 44.72 9.68 -18.02
C LYS A 3 43.54 10.52 -18.56
N SER A 4 43.49 10.77 -19.88
CA SER A 4 42.42 11.56 -20.51
C SER A 4 41.08 10.84 -20.50
N ILE A 5 41.09 9.51 -20.60
CA ILE A 5 39.87 8.69 -20.61
C ILE A 5 39.28 8.64 -19.19
N VAL A 6 40.13 8.44 -18.17
CA VAL A 6 39.71 8.42 -16.76
C VAL A 6 39.07 9.75 -16.33
N ILE A 7 39.68 10.88 -16.70
CA ILE A 7 39.13 12.22 -16.41
C ILE A 7 37.76 12.41 -17.07
N THR A 8 37.59 11.94 -18.32
CA THR A 8 36.33 12.06 -19.04
C THR A 8 35.23 11.20 -18.43
N ILE A 9 35.55 9.95 -18.04
CA ILE A 9 34.62 9.05 -17.34
C ILE A 9 34.15 9.66 -16.02
N GLN A 10 35.08 10.21 -15.22
CA GLN A 10 34.76 10.86 -13.94
C GLN A 10 33.89 12.10 -14.15
N LYS A 11 34.12 12.88 -15.21
CA LYS A 11 33.29 14.03 -15.55
C LYS A 11 31.85 13.63 -15.89
N GLU A 12 31.67 12.58 -16.70
CA GLU A 12 30.35 12.07 -17.06
C GLU A 12 29.61 11.47 -15.86
N GLN A 13 30.30 10.69 -15.01
CA GLN A 13 29.71 10.19 -13.76
C GLN A 13 29.30 11.33 -12.83
N ASN A 14 30.14 12.36 -12.68
CA ASN A 14 29.82 13.51 -11.85
C ASN A 14 28.61 14.30 -12.36
N LYS A 15 28.42 14.37 -13.68
CA LYS A 15 27.22 14.96 -14.29
C LYS A 15 25.97 14.19 -13.87
N ILE A 16 26.01 12.86 -13.92
CA ILE A 16 24.91 11.99 -13.46
C ILE A 16 24.68 12.15 -11.95
N ILE A 17 25.73 12.18 -11.14
CA ILE A 17 25.63 12.25 -9.68
C ILE A 17 25.02 13.58 -9.23
N ARG A 18 25.45 14.69 -9.84
CA ARG A 18 25.09 16.04 -9.40
C ARG A 18 23.89 16.67 -10.11
N ASP A 19 23.25 15.96 -11.05
CA ASP A 19 22.07 16.49 -11.72
C ASP A 19 20.90 16.62 -10.73
N THR A 20 20.53 17.84 -10.38
CA THR A 20 19.35 18.15 -9.55
C THR A 20 18.30 18.96 -10.30
N LYS A 21 18.45 19.10 -11.61
CA LYS A 21 17.56 19.91 -12.45
C LYS A 21 16.57 19.02 -13.21
N SER A 22 16.97 17.80 -13.54
CA SER A 22 16.12 16.84 -14.24
C SER A 22 15.20 16.11 -13.26
N ASP A 23 13.89 16.14 -13.51
CA ASP A 23 12.91 15.34 -12.77
C ASP A 23 13.05 13.83 -13.07
N LEU A 24 13.41 13.50 -14.31
CA LEU A 24 13.67 12.15 -14.79
C LEU A 24 15.03 12.08 -15.47
N LEU A 25 15.86 11.11 -15.06
CA LEU A 25 17.20 10.90 -15.58
C LEU A 25 17.37 9.46 -16.05
N PHE A 26 17.61 9.28 -17.35
CA PHE A 26 17.91 7.99 -17.95
C PHE A 26 19.42 7.83 -18.13
N VAL A 27 19.99 6.75 -17.60
CA VAL A 27 21.43 6.47 -17.67
C VAL A 27 21.68 5.22 -18.50
N GLN A 28 22.30 5.39 -19.66
CA GLN A 28 22.71 4.31 -20.55
C GLN A 28 24.23 4.22 -20.60
N GLY A 29 24.77 3.00 -20.58
CA GLY A 29 26.21 2.77 -20.69
C GLY A 29 26.53 1.30 -20.90
N ALA A 30 27.70 1.01 -21.47
CA ALA A 30 28.18 -0.35 -21.69
C ALA A 30 28.35 -1.15 -20.38
N ALA A 31 28.44 -2.47 -20.47
CA ALA A 31 28.77 -3.32 -19.32
C ALA A 31 30.09 -2.84 -18.68
N GLY A 32 30.17 -2.85 -17.35
CA GLY A 32 31.36 -2.38 -16.62
C GLY A 32 31.54 -0.85 -16.54
N SER A 33 30.64 -0.03 -17.09
CA SER A 33 30.78 1.44 -17.09
C SER A 33 30.54 2.13 -15.73
N GLY A 34 30.40 1.35 -14.64
CA GLY A 34 30.19 1.89 -13.29
C GLY A 34 28.80 2.49 -13.02
N LYS A 35 27.75 2.11 -13.77
CA LYS A 35 26.37 2.63 -13.59
C LYS A 35 25.86 2.45 -12.16
N THR A 36 26.07 1.26 -11.59
CA THR A 36 25.68 0.95 -10.22
C THR A 36 26.32 1.92 -9.23
N SER A 37 27.65 2.05 -9.29
CA SER A 37 28.40 2.97 -8.43
C SER A 37 27.95 4.42 -8.61
N ALA A 38 27.70 4.86 -9.85
CA ALA A 38 27.20 6.20 -10.13
C ALA A 38 25.79 6.45 -9.54
N VAL A 39 24.90 5.46 -9.58
CA VAL A 39 23.56 5.55 -8.97
C VAL A 39 23.66 5.63 -7.44
N LEU A 40 24.50 4.82 -6.81
CA LEU A 40 24.68 4.86 -5.35
C LEU A 40 25.29 6.17 -4.88
N GLN A 41 26.34 6.65 -5.57
CA GLN A 41 26.94 7.94 -5.29
C GLN A 41 25.95 9.09 -5.54
N ARG A 42 25.06 8.96 -6.52
CA ARG A 42 23.95 9.91 -6.74
C ARG A 42 23.00 9.92 -5.54
N VAL A 43 22.58 8.76 -5.05
CA VAL A 43 21.68 8.70 -3.88
C VAL A 43 22.36 9.30 -2.64
N ALA A 44 23.61 8.93 -2.36
CA ALA A 44 24.38 9.52 -1.27
C ALA A 44 24.50 11.06 -1.43
N TYR A 45 24.80 11.55 -2.63
CA TYR A 45 24.85 12.98 -2.92
C TYR A 45 23.51 13.69 -2.67
N LEU A 46 22.39 13.09 -3.09
CA LEU A 46 21.06 13.67 -2.88
C LEU A 46 20.66 13.69 -1.40
N LEU A 47 20.93 12.61 -0.66
CA LEU A 47 20.70 12.55 0.79
C LEU A 47 21.52 13.59 1.54
N TYR A 48 22.81 13.72 1.18
CA TYR A 48 23.68 14.74 1.75
C TYR A 48 23.21 16.16 1.43
N ARG A 49 22.93 16.45 0.14
CA ARG A 49 22.55 17.79 -0.33
C ARG A 49 21.20 18.24 0.24
N TYR A 50 20.24 17.34 0.36
CA TYR A 50 18.88 17.63 0.83
C TYR A 50 18.65 17.16 2.27
N ARG A 51 19.72 17.04 3.06
CA ARG A 51 19.64 16.64 4.46
C ARG A 51 18.68 17.55 5.23
N GLY A 52 17.77 16.94 5.99
CA GLY A 52 16.68 17.63 6.69
C GLY A 52 15.36 17.69 5.91
N ASN A 53 15.40 17.56 4.58
CA ASN A 53 14.21 17.51 3.72
C ASN A 53 14.01 16.15 3.03
N LEU A 54 15.08 15.35 2.92
CA LEU A 54 15.08 14.00 2.35
C LEU A 54 15.72 13.03 3.35
N SER A 55 15.03 11.93 3.66
CA SER A 55 15.55 10.81 4.45
C SER A 55 15.77 9.57 3.59
N SER A 56 16.67 8.68 4.01
CA SER A 56 16.93 7.42 3.32
C SER A 56 15.66 6.54 3.19
N SER A 57 14.75 6.63 4.17
CA SER A 57 13.45 5.94 4.15
C SER A 57 12.50 6.43 3.06
N GLN A 58 12.73 7.60 2.47
CA GLN A 58 11.96 8.15 1.35
C GLN A 58 12.53 7.76 -0.01
N VAL A 59 13.69 7.08 -0.05
CA VAL A 59 14.31 6.59 -1.28
C VAL A 59 14.07 5.10 -1.42
N VAL A 60 13.63 4.67 -2.60
CA VAL A 60 13.42 3.26 -2.95
C VAL A 60 14.34 2.85 -4.09
N LEU A 61 15.09 1.76 -3.91
CA LEU A 61 15.89 1.12 -4.95
C LEU A 61 15.29 -0.24 -5.31
N PHE A 62 14.91 -0.39 -6.58
CA PHE A 62 14.55 -1.70 -7.14
C PHE A 62 15.78 -2.39 -7.72
N SER A 63 16.19 -3.48 -7.07
CA SER A 63 17.32 -4.29 -7.53
C SER A 63 16.86 -5.43 -8.45
N PRO A 64 17.77 -5.96 -9.28
CA PRO A 64 17.46 -7.09 -10.16
C PRO A 64 17.33 -8.42 -9.40
N ASN A 65 18.04 -8.60 -8.28
CA ASN A 65 18.05 -9.85 -7.50
C ASN A 65 18.52 -9.59 -6.05
N GLN A 66 18.40 -10.62 -5.20
CA GLN A 66 18.74 -10.51 -3.78
C GLN A 66 20.24 -10.29 -3.53
N LEU A 67 21.13 -10.95 -4.29
CA LEU A 67 22.58 -10.75 -4.15
C LEU A 67 22.98 -9.29 -4.37
N PHE A 68 22.28 -8.60 -5.28
CA PHE A 68 22.49 -7.19 -5.50
C PHE A 68 21.99 -6.34 -4.32
N ASN A 69 20.87 -6.69 -3.68
CA ASN A 69 20.45 -6.03 -2.44
C ASN A 69 21.55 -6.15 -1.39
N ASP A 70 22.03 -7.36 -1.14
CA ASP A 70 23.01 -7.62 -0.09
C ASP A 70 24.33 -6.85 -0.34
N TYR A 71 24.73 -6.69 -1.60
CA TYR A 71 25.85 -5.83 -1.98
C TYR A 71 25.58 -4.35 -1.68
N ILE A 72 24.40 -3.82 -2.04
CA ILE A 72 24.07 -2.40 -1.79
C ILE A 72 23.97 -2.10 -0.29
N ASP A 73 23.49 -3.04 0.52
CA ASP A 73 23.37 -2.88 1.98
C ASP A 73 24.70 -2.55 2.67
N GLN A 74 25.82 -2.89 2.04
CA GLN A 74 27.17 -2.62 2.53
C GLN A 74 27.74 -1.29 2.02
N VAL A 75 27.28 -0.79 0.85
CA VAL A 75 27.94 0.34 0.16
C VAL A 75 27.50 1.71 0.68
N LEU A 76 26.22 1.93 0.99
CA LEU A 76 25.78 3.24 1.53
C LEU A 76 26.34 3.55 2.93
N PRO A 77 26.44 2.57 3.86
CA PRO A 77 27.05 2.81 5.16
C PRO A 77 28.52 3.22 5.04
N GLU A 78 29.26 2.64 4.08
CA GLU A 78 30.64 3.06 3.77
C GLU A 78 30.71 4.53 3.28
N LEU A 79 29.63 5.05 2.70
CA LEU A 79 29.50 6.45 2.28
C LEU A 79 28.97 7.37 3.40
N GLY A 80 28.76 6.85 4.61
CA GLY A 80 28.30 7.61 5.78
C GLY A 80 26.80 7.89 5.83
N GLU A 81 26.01 7.21 5.00
CA GLU A 81 24.55 7.37 4.92
C GLU A 81 23.83 6.13 5.43
N GLN A 82 22.59 6.31 5.93
CA GLN A 82 21.74 5.18 6.31
C GLN A 82 21.25 4.42 5.08
N ASN A 83 21.02 3.11 5.24
CA ASN A 83 20.42 2.30 4.18
C ASN A 83 19.05 2.83 3.78
N MET A 84 18.82 2.84 2.46
CA MET A 84 17.53 3.19 1.87
C MET A 84 16.62 1.96 1.81
N VAL A 85 15.34 2.17 1.44
CA VAL A 85 14.45 1.05 1.20
C VAL A 85 14.88 0.34 -0.08
N GLN A 86 15.33 -0.90 0.03
CA GLN A 86 15.74 -1.70 -1.12
C GLN A 86 15.01 -3.03 -1.17
N MET A 87 14.60 -3.43 -2.37
CA MET A 87 13.96 -4.71 -2.63
C MET A 87 13.94 -5.02 -4.12
N THR A 88 13.76 -6.29 -4.46
CA THR A 88 13.42 -6.67 -5.84
C THR A 88 11.97 -6.27 -6.14
N TYR A 89 11.64 -6.06 -7.42
CA TYR A 89 10.25 -5.83 -7.83
C TYR A 89 9.33 -7.00 -7.46
N TYR A 90 9.85 -8.22 -7.49
CA TYR A 90 9.12 -9.42 -7.06
C TYR A 90 8.72 -9.34 -5.57
N GLN A 91 9.69 -9.04 -4.68
CA GLN A 91 9.43 -8.87 -3.25
C GLN A 91 8.42 -7.75 -2.97
N TYR A 92 8.53 -6.64 -3.70
CA TYR A 92 7.57 -5.53 -3.61
C TYR A 92 6.15 -5.99 -3.95
N SER A 93 5.98 -6.63 -5.11
CA SER A 93 4.68 -7.11 -5.57
C SER A 93 4.08 -8.15 -4.64
N GLN A 94 4.89 -9.10 -4.15
CA GLN A 94 4.44 -10.14 -3.22
C GLN A 94 3.98 -9.56 -1.88
N ARG A 95 4.74 -8.61 -1.31
CA ARG A 95 4.34 -7.89 -0.08
C ARG A 95 3.06 -7.07 -0.29
N ARG A 96 2.89 -6.47 -1.47
CA ARG A 96 1.74 -5.62 -1.77
C ARG A 96 0.47 -6.42 -2.08
N LEU A 97 0.61 -7.63 -2.61
CA LEU A 97 -0.48 -8.50 -3.05
C LEU A 97 -0.37 -9.90 -2.41
N PRO A 98 -0.43 -10.04 -1.08
CA PRO A 98 -0.16 -11.31 -0.40
C PRO A 98 -1.17 -12.43 -0.70
N LYS A 99 -2.33 -12.09 -1.27
CA LYS A 99 -3.40 -13.04 -1.63
C LYS A 99 -3.42 -13.39 -3.12
N ILE A 100 -2.43 -12.94 -3.88
CA ILE A 100 -2.31 -13.20 -5.31
C ILE A 100 -0.98 -13.90 -5.54
N HIS A 101 -1.00 -14.98 -6.31
CA HIS A 101 0.24 -15.63 -6.74
C HIS A 101 1.00 -14.68 -7.66
N VAL A 102 2.22 -14.31 -7.27
CA VAL A 102 3.12 -13.51 -8.09
C VAL A 102 4.09 -14.47 -8.74
N GLU A 103 4.11 -14.50 -10.06
CA GLU A 103 4.98 -15.40 -10.81
C GLU A 103 6.47 -15.07 -10.59
N THR A 104 7.24 -16.11 -10.28
CA THR A 104 8.70 -16.08 -10.20
C THR A 104 9.31 -15.86 -11.60
N LEU A 105 10.62 -15.60 -11.64
CA LEU A 105 11.35 -15.52 -12.91
C LEU A 105 11.38 -16.86 -13.64
N GLN A 106 11.44 -17.97 -12.90
CA GLN A 106 11.45 -19.31 -13.45
C GLN A 106 10.10 -19.65 -14.10
N GLU A 107 8.99 -19.41 -13.39
CA GLU A 107 7.64 -19.64 -13.93
C GLU A 107 7.41 -18.83 -15.21
N ARG A 108 7.86 -17.56 -15.24
CA ARG A 108 7.77 -16.72 -16.45
C ARG A 108 8.59 -17.27 -17.61
N PHE A 109 9.79 -17.77 -17.34
CA PHE A 109 10.62 -18.39 -18.37
C PHE A 109 9.98 -19.65 -18.95
N ASP A 110 9.39 -20.49 -18.08
CA ASP A 110 8.69 -21.70 -18.50
C ASP A 110 7.42 -21.38 -19.31
N GLU A 111 6.68 -20.32 -18.95
CA GLU A 111 5.55 -19.83 -19.75
C GLU A 111 5.97 -19.34 -21.15
N ASP A 112 7.09 -18.63 -21.25
CA ASP A 112 7.59 -18.07 -22.52
C ASP A 112 8.03 -19.15 -23.52
N ASN A 113 8.29 -20.38 -23.06
CA ASN A 113 8.57 -21.53 -23.91
C ASN A 113 7.34 -22.03 -24.69
N GLN A 114 6.13 -21.61 -24.32
CA GLN A 114 4.91 -21.94 -25.04
C GLN A 114 4.50 -20.79 -26.00
N PRO A 115 4.42 -21.03 -27.33
CA PRO A 115 4.17 -19.96 -28.30
C PRO A 115 2.89 -19.15 -28.05
N LEU A 116 1.82 -19.79 -27.60
CA LEU A 116 0.55 -19.12 -27.28
C LEU A 116 0.67 -18.23 -26.04
N ARG A 117 1.31 -18.75 -24.98
CA ARG A 117 1.51 -18.01 -23.72
C ARG A 117 2.39 -16.79 -23.92
N ARG A 118 3.45 -16.92 -24.72
CA ARG A 118 4.32 -15.79 -25.11
C ARG A 118 3.55 -14.68 -25.82
N LYS A 119 2.63 -15.01 -26.74
CA LYS A 119 1.75 -14.01 -27.39
C LYS A 119 0.82 -13.32 -26.38
N ILE A 120 0.27 -14.08 -25.43
CA ILE A 120 -0.57 -13.54 -24.36
C ILE A 120 0.24 -12.60 -23.45
N SER A 121 1.46 -12.99 -23.06
CA SER A 121 2.36 -12.18 -22.23
C SER A 121 2.75 -10.87 -22.93
N ALA A 122 3.08 -10.93 -24.22
CA ALA A 122 3.36 -9.75 -25.04
C ALA A 122 2.14 -8.79 -25.11
N LEU A 123 0.93 -9.33 -25.24
CA LEU A 123 -0.29 -8.52 -25.18
C LEU A 123 -0.47 -7.90 -23.79
N LYS A 124 -0.35 -8.68 -22.72
CA LYS A 124 -0.52 -8.21 -21.33
C LYS A 124 0.44 -7.08 -20.95
N SER A 125 1.66 -7.10 -21.51
CA SER A 125 2.70 -6.08 -21.29
C SER A 125 2.65 -4.91 -22.27
N SER A 126 1.74 -4.93 -23.24
CA SER A 126 1.60 -3.88 -24.25
C SER A 126 0.92 -2.61 -23.73
N LEU A 127 1.21 -1.49 -24.37
CA LEU A 127 0.51 -0.22 -24.14
C LEU A 127 -0.99 -0.32 -24.44
N THR A 128 -1.38 -1.17 -25.39
CA THR A 128 -2.79 -1.44 -25.71
C THR A 128 -3.53 -2.02 -24.51
N MET A 129 -2.96 -3.00 -23.81
CA MET A 129 -3.55 -3.57 -22.60
C MET A 129 -3.60 -2.53 -21.46
N PHE A 130 -2.56 -1.71 -21.32
CA PHE A 130 -2.57 -0.61 -20.35
C PHE A 130 -3.74 0.34 -20.60
N ASN A 131 -3.91 0.82 -21.83
CA ASN A 131 -5.02 1.71 -22.21
C ASN A 131 -6.39 1.03 -22.03
N ALA A 132 -6.52 -0.24 -22.42
CA ALA A 132 -7.75 -0.99 -22.23
C ALA A 132 -8.12 -1.14 -20.74
N THR A 133 -7.12 -1.38 -19.88
CA THR A 133 -7.31 -1.50 -18.43
C THR A 133 -7.69 -0.16 -17.79
N THR A 134 -7.08 0.95 -18.24
CA THR A 134 -7.45 2.31 -17.83
C THR A 134 -8.90 2.62 -18.21
N ASN A 135 -9.29 2.40 -19.46
CA ASN A 135 -10.67 2.61 -19.92
C ASN A 135 -11.67 1.75 -19.14
N TYR A 136 -11.29 0.49 -18.84
CA TYR A 136 -12.10 -0.38 -18.00
C TYR A 136 -12.23 0.16 -16.56
N SER A 137 -11.15 0.67 -15.98
CA SER A 137 -11.18 1.33 -14.66
C SER A 137 -12.11 2.55 -14.65
N ASP A 138 -12.15 3.32 -15.73
CA ASP A 138 -13.05 4.46 -15.84
C ASP A 138 -14.52 4.02 -15.98
N TYR A 139 -14.77 2.97 -16.76
CA TYR A 139 -16.10 2.33 -16.85
C TYR A 139 -16.58 1.79 -15.50
N LEU A 140 -15.68 1.32 -14.63
CA LEU A 140 -16.06 0.84 -13.29
C LEU A 140 -16.71 1.94 -12.42
N ASN A 141 -16.41 3.22 -12.70
CA ASN A 141 -17.08 4.34 -12.05
C ASN A 141 -18.56 4.46 -12.46
N THR A 142 -18.97 3.96 -13.63
CA THR A 142 -20.36 4.04 -14.08
C THR A 142 -21.11 2.72 -13.86
N ALA A 143 -20.48 1.58 -14.12
CA ALA A 143 -21.12 0.27 -14.02
C ALA A 143 -20.10 -0.87 -13.85
N GLY A 144 -20.59 -2.10 -13.64
CA GLY A 144 -19.75 -3.31 -13.68
C GLY A 144 -18.97 -3.66 -12.41
N MET A 145 -18.95 -2.82 -11.37
CA MET A 145 -18.31 -3.17 -10.10
C MET A 145 -18.99 -4.38 -9.44
N ARG A 146 -18.15 -5.33 -9.00
CA ARG A 146 -18.58 -6.54 -8.30
C ARG A 146 -18.29 -6.40 -6.81
N PHE A 147 -19.33 -6.55 -6.00
CA PHE A 147 -19.25 -6.53 -4.54
C PHE A 147 -19.52 -7.90 -3.96
N ARG A 148 -18.99 -8.14 -2.76
CA ARG A 148 -19.25 -9.34 -1.96
C ARG A 148 -20.16 -8.97 -0.80
N ASP A 149 -20.99 -9.90 -0.36
CA ASP A 149 -21.76 -9.73 0.87
C ASP A 149 -20.79 -9.67 2.05
N ILE A 150 -21.01 -8.74 2.97
CA ILE A 150 -20.30 -8.68 4.25
C ILE A 150 -21.19 -9.41 5.24
N LYS A 151 -20.69 -10.53 5.77
CA LYS A 151 -21.42 -11.38 6.70
C LYS A 151 -20.89 -11.23 8.13
N TYR A 152 -21.77 -11.41 9.10
CA TYR A 152 -21.46 -11.53 10.51
C TYR A 152 -22.25 -12.71 11.08
N ASN A 153 -21.58 -13.64 11.79
CA ASN A 153 -22.18 -14.90 12.29
C ASN A 153 -22.96 -15.70 11.22
N GLY A 154 -22.48 -15.69 9.97
CA GLY A 154 -23.12 -16.38 8.86
C GLY A 154 -24.28 -15.62 8.19
N GLU A 155 -24.82 -14.60 8.85
CA GLU A 155 -25.89 -13.74 8.33
C GLU A 155 -25.34 -12.56 7.52
N ILE A 156 -26.11 -12.09 6.55
CA ILE A 156 -25.71 -10.95 5.70
C ILE A 156 -25.91 -9.64 6.46
N PHE A 157 -24.80 -9.00 6.84
CA PHE A 157 -24.83 -7.71 7.53
C PHE A 157 -24.90 -6.53 6.54
N PHE A 158 -24.16 -6.61 5.44
CA PHE A 158 -24.31 -5.74 4.28
C PHE A 158 -24.43 -6.58 3.00
N SER A 159 -25.54 -6.44 2.27
CA SER A 159 -25.70 -7.13 1.01
C SER A 159 -24.86 -6.46 -0.09
N LYS A 160 -24.38 -7.25 -1.05
CA LYS A 160 -23.68 -6.78 -2.25
C LYS A 160 -24.54 -5.81 -3.06
N LYS A 161 -25.87 -5.93 -3.00
CA LYS A 161 -26.81 -5.01 -3.66
C LYS A 161 -26.81 -3.64 -2.98
N ASP A 162 -26.81 -3.60 -1.65
CA ASP A 162 -26.79 -2.34 -0.89
C ASP A 162 -25.45 -1.64 -1.04
N ILE A 163 -24.34 -2.38 -0.97
CA ILE A 163 -23.00 -1.83 -1.21
C ILE A 163 -22.92 -1.25 -2.63
N LYS A 164 -23.46 -1.96 -3.64
CA LYS A 164 -23.53 -1.46 -5.01
C LYS A 164 -24.35 -0.18 -5.12
N LYS A 165 -25.51 -0.12 -4.45
CA LYS A 165 -26.37 1.07 -4.44
C LYS A 165 -25.67 2.27 -3.81
N ILE A 166 -24.97 2.08 -2.69
CA ILE A 166 -24.17 3.12 -2.04
C ILE A 166 -23.03 3.57 -2.95
N TYR A 167 -22.32 2.63 -3.56
CA TYR A 167 -21.19 2.96 -4.43
C TYR A 167 -21.60 3.82 -5.63
N TYR A 168 -22.73 3.50 -6.28
CA TYR A 168 -23.22 4.24 -7.44
C TYR A 168 -24.12 5.44 -7.09
N SER A 169 -24.40 5.72 -5.81
CA SER A 169 -25.16 6.91 -5.42
C SER A 169 -24.29 8.18 -5.33
N PHE A 170 -22.96 8.03 -5.30
CA PHE A 170 -22.04 9.17 -5.33
C PHE A 170 -21.97 9.81 -6.71
N ASN A 171 -21.69 11.12 -6.77
CA ASN A 171 -21.57 11.89 -8.01
C ASN A 171 -20.53 11.28 -8.98
N SER A 172 -20.70 11.50 -10.28
CA SER A 172 -19.78 11.09 -11.36
C SER A 172 -18.39 11.72 -11.26
N ASN A 173 -18.25 12.84 -10.53
CA ASN A 173 -16.95 13.51 -10.34
C ASN A 173 -15.99 12.73 -9.42
N TYR A 174 -16.46 11.66 -8.77
CA TYR A 174 -15.61 10.79 -7.97
C TYR A 174 -14.87 9.80 -8.87
N ASN A 175 -13.53 9.85 -8.83
CA ASN A 175 -12.71 8.78 -9.37
C ASN A 175 -12.86 7.49 -8.53
N LEU A 176 -12.42 6.36 -9.09
CA LEU A 176 -12.56 5.03 -8.50
C LEU A 176 -12.07 4.97 -7.06
N ARG A 177 -10.90 5.57 -6.79
CA ARG A 177 -10.27 5.62 -5.46
C ARG A 177 -11.16 6.35 -4.46
N ASN A 178 -11.56 7.57 -4.78
CA ASN A 178 -12.35 8.42 -3.89
C ASN A 178 -13.71 7.79 -3.62
N ARG A 179 -14.32 7.15 -4.63
CA ARG A 179 -15.60 6.46 -4.48
C ARG A 179 -15.51 5.23 -3.57
N LEU A 180 -14.43 4.44 -3.68
CA LEU A 180 -14.19 3.32 -2.77
C LEU A 180 -14.01 3.80 -1.33
N SER A 181 -13.25 4.87 -1.12
CA SER A 181 -13.08 5.48 0.21
C SER A 181 -14.40 6.00 0.78
N ALA A 182 -15.19 6.74 -0.01
CA ALA A 182 -16.49 7.26 0.41
C ALA A 182 -17.49 6.12 0.72
N THR A 183 -17.48 5.04 -0.06
CA THR A 183 -18.29 3.86 0.21
C THR A 183 -17.88 3.21 1.53
N LYS A 184 -16.58 3.05 1.78
CA LYS A 184 -16.06 2.54 3.05
C LYS A 184 -16.52 3.40 4.23
N GLU A 185 -16.36 4.71 4.15
CA GLU A 185 -16.78 5.66 5.19
C GLU A 185 -18.29 5.58 5.46
N LYS A 186 -19.10 5.49 4.39
CA LYS A 186 -20.55 5.32 4.51
C LYS A 186 -20.93 4.02 5.20
N LEU A 187 -20.28 2.90 4.86
CA LEU A 187 -20.50 1.60 5.51
C LEU A 187 -20.11 1.64 6.99
N ILE A 188 -18.98 2.28 7.34
CA ILE A 188 -18.56 2.49 8.73
C ILE A 188 -19.59 3.33 9.48
N LYS A 189 -20.13 4.39 8.87
CA LYS A 189 -21.19 5.21 9.48
C LYS A 189 -22.46 4.39 9.75
N ILE A 190 -22.88 3.54 8.81
CA ILE A 190 -24.04 2.66 8.99
C ILE A 190 -23.77 1.63 10.10
N LEU A 191 -22.57 1.04 10.13
CA LEU A 191 -22.16 0.12 11.19
C LEU A 191 -22.22 0.80 12.56
N ASN A 192 -21.63 1.99 12.70
CA ASN A 192 -21.63 2.75 13.95
C ASN A 192 -23.03 3.19 14.41
N SER A 193 -23.95 3.39 13.46
CA SER A 193 -25.37 3.65 13.76
C SER A 193 -26.03 2.39 14.33
N LYS A 194 -25.87 1.24 13.67
CA LYS A 194 -26.40 -0.06 14.14
C LYS A 194 -25.84 -0.44 15.50
N VAL A 195 -24.53 -0.27 15.73
CA VAL A 195 -23.89 -0.47 17.03
C VAL A 195 -24.53 0.43 18.09
N GLY A 196 -24.81 1.69 17.74
CA GLY A 196 -25.47 2.63 18.65
C GLY A 196 -26.90 2.24 18.99
N GLU A 197 -27.64 1.60 18.08
CA GLU A 197 -28.99 1.07 18.33
C GLU A 197 -28.94 -0.18 19.20
N LEU A 198 -28.06 -1.13 18.91
CA LEU A 198 -27.86 -2.34 19.71
C LEU A 198 -27.41 -2.01 21.14
N ALA A 199 -26.50 -1.03 21.30
CA ALA A 199 -26.03 -0.59 22.61
C ALA A 199 -27.11 0.02 23.50
N LYS A 200 -28.25 0.45 22.93
CA LYS A 200 -29.39 0.98 23.68
C LYS A 200 -30.36 -0.10 24.15
N GLN A 201 -30.22 -1.34 23.68
CA GLN A 201 -31.14 -2.41 24.07
C GLN A 201 -30.94 -2.79 25.53
N ASP A 202 -32.04 -2.99 26.24
CA ASP A 202 -32.04 -3.35 27.67
C ASP A 202 -31.27 -4.66 27.93
N SER A 203 -31.26 -5.59 26.97
CA SER A 203 -30.48 -6.83 27.04
C SER A 203 -28.98 -6.57 27.16
N VAL A 204 -28.46 -5.62 26.39
CA VAL A 204 -27.05 -5.23 26.39
C VAL A 204 -26.70 -4.48 27.68
N GLN A 205 -27.60 -3.61 28.16
CA GLN A 205 -27.38 -2.89 29.42
C GLN A 205 -27.31 -3.83 30.62
N LYS A 206 -28.20 -4.83 30.69
CA LYS A 206 -28.17 -5.87 31.73
C LYS A 206 -26.86 -6.68 31.68
N GLN A 207 -26.45 -7.09 30.48
CA GLN A 207 -25.19 -7.82 30.30
C GLN A 207 -23.97 -7.04 30.80
N ILE A 208 -23.94 -5.72 30.64
CA ILE A 208 -22.85 -4.88 31.14
C ILE A 208 -22.84 -4.80 32.67
N GLN A 209 -24.03 -4.76 33.29
CA GLN A 209 -24.16 -4.77 34.75
C GLN A 209 -23.67 -6.09 35.37
N ASP A 210 -23.79 -7.19 34.63
CA ASP A 210 -23.34 -8.52 35.04
C ASP A 210 -21.84 -8.79 34.79
N LEU A 211 -21.11 -7.87 34.13
CA LEU A 211 -19.68 -8.03 33.84
C LEU A 211 -18.82 -7.93 35.11
N SER A 212 -17.75 -8.73 35.14
CA SER A 212 -16.72 -8.62 36.17
C SER A 212 -15.91 -7.32 36.06
N ARG A 213 -15.25 -6.92 37.15
CA ARG A 213 -14.36 -5.75 37.17
C ARG A 213 -13.22 -5.87 36.16
N GLU A 214 -12.73 -7.08 35.90
CA GLU A 214 -11.68 -7.34 34.92
C GLU A 214 -12.17 -7.10 33.50
N GLU A 215 -13.36 -7.60 33.16
CA GLU A 215 -13.98 -7.39 31.84
C GLU A 215 -14.34 -5.93 31.60
N LEU A 216 -14.81 -5.22 32.63
CA LEU A 216 -15.05 -3.77 32.54
C LEU A 216 -13.75 -3.00 32.27
N ASN A 217 -12.66 -3.33 32.98
CA ASN A 217 -11.35 -2.73 32.74
C ASN A 217 -10.85 -2.96 31.31
N GLU A 218 -11.08 -4.15 30.75
CA GLU A 218 -10.73 -4.47 29.36
C GLU A 218 -11.55 -3.64 28.35
N LEU A 219 -12.83 -3.34 28.66
CA LEU A 219 -13.68 -2.49 27.82
C LEU A 219 -13.27 -1.01 27.84
N TYR A 220 -12.69 -0.52 28.93
CA TYR A 220 -12.09 0.82 28.98
C TYR A 220 -10.80 0.90 28.15
N GLY A 221 -9.98 -0.16 28.15
CA GLY A 221 -8.69 -0.15 27.47
C GLY A 221 -7.79 1.01 27.94
N ASP A 222 -7.21 1.75 26.98
CA ASP A 222 -6.36 2.93 27.22
C ASP A 222 -7.13 4.26 27.24
N GLU A 223 -8.47 4.24 27.11
CA GLU A 223 -9.27 5.47 27.08
C GLU A 223 -9.39 6.11 28.47
N PRO A 224 -9.29 7.45 28.57
CA PRO A 224 -9.41 8.15 29.84
C PRO A 224 -10.83 8.00 30.41
N ARG A 225 -10.93 7.60 31.69
CA ARG A 225 -12.20 7.36 32.40
C ARG A 225 -12.95 8.65 32.82
N ASN A 226 -12.62 9.78 32.20
CA ASN A 226 -13.18 11.07 32.54
C ASN A 226 -14.46 11.31 31.73
N PHE A 227 -15.53 10.62 32.10
CA PHE A 227 -16.86 10.83 31.51
C PHE A 227 -17.58 12.00 32.19
N VAL A 228 -18.37 12.75 31.42
CA VAL A 228 -19.13 13.90 31.94
C VAL A 228 -20.24 13.46 32.91
N ASN A 229 -20.81 12.26 32.71
CA ASN A 229 -21.81 11.65 33.58
C ASN A 229 -21.87 10.13 33.39
N GLY A 230 -22.56 9.43 34.30
CA GLY A 230 -22.74 7.97 34.28
C GLY A 230 -23.48 7.45 33.04
N ASP A 231 -24.36 8.26 32.44
CA ASP A 231 -25.05 7.88 31.20
C ASP A 231 -24.10 7.82 29.99
N GLN A 232 -23.15 8.75 29.90
CA GLN A 232 -22.12 8.73 28.87
C GLN A 232 -21.15 7.57 29.05
N GLU A 233 -20.80 7.27 30.30
CA GLU A 233 -19.99 6.10 30.65
C GLU A 233 -20.68 4.79 30.26
N LEU A 234 -21.95 4.61 30.63
CA LEU A 234 -22.73 3.41 30.29
C LEU A 234 -22.89 3.28 28.77
N LYS A 235 -23.11 4.39 28.06
CA LYS A 235 -23.18 4.40 26.59
C LYS A 235 -21.84 4.05 25.94
N PHE A 236 -20.72 4.50 26.51
CA PHE A 236 -19.39 4.13 26.05
C PHE A 236 -19.16 2.63 26.24
N LEU A 237 -19.38 2.12 27.45
CA LEU A 237 -19.25 0.70 27.76
C LEU A 237 -20.14 -0.18 26.89
N ALA A 238 -21.39 0.22 26.65
CA ALA A 238 -22.30 -0.53 25.79
C ALA A 238 -21.85 -0.57 24.33
N ARG A 239 -21.31 0.53 23.81
CA ARG A 239 -20.74 0.55 22.46
C ARG A 239 -19.48 -0.32 22.38
N SER A 240 -18.58 -0.21 23.37
CA SER A 240 -17.35 -1.01 23.43
C SER A 240 -17.67 -2.50 23.54
N TYR A 241 -18.67 -2.87 24.35
CA TYR A 241 -19.14 -4.24 24.50
C TYR A 241 -19.70 -4.80 23.19
N VAL A 242 -20.62 -4.08 22.55
CA VAL A 242 -21.17 -4.49 21.25
C VAL A 242 -20.07 -4.56 20.19
N MET A 243 -19.14 -3.60 20.15
CA MET A 243 -18.00 -3.64 19.22
C MET A 243 -17.09 -4.85 19.49
N LYS A 244 -16.86 -5.22 20.76
CA LYS A 244 -16.07 -6.41 21.13
C LYS A 244 -16.76 -7.69 20.65
N GLN A 245 -18.08 -7.79 20.81
CA GLN A 245 -18.84 -8.93 20.29
C GLN A 245 -18.86 -9.01 18.75
N LEU A 246 -18.84 -7.86 18.06
CA LEU A 246 -18.81 -7.78 16.60
C LEU A 246 -17.40 -8.01 15.99
N ARG A 247 -16.37 -8.30 16.81
CA ARG A 247 -15.04 -8.66 16.28
C ARG A 247 -15.11 -10.07 15.63
N PRO A 248 -14.46 -10.25 14.46
CA PRO A 248 -14.44 -11.54 13.77
C PRO A 248 -13.60 -12.59 14.50
#